data_AF-X6HBB2-F1
#
_entry.id   AF-X6HBB2-F1
#
_cell.length_a   1.000
_cell.length_b   1.000
_cell.length_c   1.000
_cell.angle_alpha   90.00
_cell.angle_beta   90.00
_cell.angle_gamma   90.00
#
_symmetry.space_group_name_H-M   'P 1'
#
loop_
_entity.id
_entity.type
_entity.pdbx_description
1 polymer ?
#
loop_
_entity_poly.entity_id
_entity_poly.type
_entity_poly.pdbx_seq_one_letter_code
_entity_poly.pdbx_strand_id
1 'polypeptide(L)' 'MIDVRVSDGLVELKGAIVDERQRKAAIVAAEKVAGVGQVKDRLLLSTDPFSVMVS' A
#
# COMPACT_ATOMS: atom_id res chain seq x y z
N MET A 1 -9.55 2.04 -1.78
CA MET A 1 -8.85 3.19 -1.15
C MET A 1 -7.55 2.68 -0.57
N ILE A 2 -6.44 3.40 -0.78
CA ILE A 2 -5.12 3.03 -0.27
C ILE A 2 -4.71 4.09 0.75
N ASP A 3 -4.37 3.66 1.95
CA ASP A 3 -3.85 4.48 3.03
C ASP A 3 -2.32 4.35 3.08
N VAL A 4 -1.63 5.47 3.18
CA VAL A 4 -0.17 5.55 3.21
C VAL A 4 0.24 6.29 4.46
N ARG A 5 1.02 5.62 5.31
CA ARG A 5 1.61 6.22 6.51
C ARG A 5 3.12 6.19 6.41
N VAL A 6 3.76 7.32 6.68
CA VAL A 6 5.22 7.45 6.66
C VAL A 6 5.68 7.90 8.04
N SER A 7 6.56 7.12 8.65
CA SER A 7 7.12 7.39 9.98
C SER A 7 8.58 6.98 9.99
N ASP A 8 9.49 7.93 10.23
CA ASP A 8 10.93 7.67 10.41
C ASP A 8 11.57 6.85 9.28
N GLY A 9 11.23 7.16 8.03
CA GLY A 9 11.71 6.43 6.85
C GLY A 9 11.08 5.05 6.62
N LEU A 10 10.13 4.63 7.46
CA LEU A 10 9.27 3.48 7.22
C LEU A 10 7.97 3.93 6.56
N VAL A 11 7.63 3.34 5.41
CA VAL A 11 6.32 3.51 4.78
C VAL A 11 5.46 2.28 5.02
N GLU A 12 4.24 2.47 5.50
CA GLU A 12 3.21 1.43 5.58
C GLU A 12 2.14 1.68 4.53
N LEU A 13 1.92 0.71 3.64
CA LEU A 13 0.84 0.70 2.66
C LEU A 13 -0.28 -0.20 3.16
N LYS A 14 -1.48 0.34 3.39
CA LYS A 14 -2.66 -0.39 3.88
C LYS A 14 -3.87 -0.12 2.99
N GLY A 15 -4.80 -1.07 2.97
CA GLY A 15 -6.04 -0.96 2.20
C GLY A 15 -6.15 -2.09 1.17
N ALA A 16 -7.07 -1.92 0.23
CA ALA A 16 -7.31 -2.94 -0.78
C ALA A 16 -6.96 -2.49 -2.19
N ILE A 17 -6.49 -3.45 -2.96
CA ILE A 17 -6.18 -3.34 -4.38
C ILE A 17 -6.93 -4.44 -5.12
N VAL A 18 -7.23 -4.19 -6.40
CA VAL A 18 -7.91 -5.15 -7.28
C VAL A 18 -6.94 -5.85 -8.22
N ASP A 19 -5.70 -5.36 -8.33
CA ASP A 19 -4.69 -5.87 -9.24
C ASP A 19 -3.29 -5.79 -8.60
N GLU A 20 -2.51 -6.87 -8.73
CA GLU A 20 -1.15 -6.93 -8.16
C GLU A 20 -0.17 -5.95 -8.81
N ARG A 21 -0.41 -5.51 -10.04
CA ARG A 21 0.41 -4.48 -10.68
C ARG A 21 0.25 -3.15 -9.96
N GLN A 22 -0.92 -2.85 -9.40
CA GLN A 22 -1.10 -1.68 -8.52
C GLN A 22 -0.30 -1.83 -7.23
N ARG A 23 -0.22 -3.04 -6.65
CA ARG A 23 0.65 -3.32 -5.49
C ARG A 23 2.07 -2.89 -5.79
N LYS A 24 2.62 -3.41 -6.90
CA LYS A 24 4.02 -3.20 -7.27
C LYS A 24 4.31 -1.74 -7.59
N ALA A 25 3.40 -1.06 -8.30
CA ALA A 25 3.52 0.37 -8.57
C ALA A 25 3.53 1.20 -7.27
N ALA A 26 2.64 0.88 -6.31
CA ALA A 26 2.57 1.58 -5.03
C ALA A 26 3.85 1.38 -4.19
N ILE A 27 4.38 0.15 -4.14
CA ILE A 27 5.64 -0.16 -3.45
C ILE A 27 6.79 0.62 -4.09
N VAL A 28 6.96 0.54 -5.41
CA VAL A 28 8.05 1.23 -6.12
C VAL A 28 7.94 2.75 -5.96
N ALA A 29 6.73 3.31 -5.96
CA ALA A 29 6.52 4.72 -5.70
C ALA A 29 6.95 5.12 -4.29
N ALA A 30 6.60 4.31 -3.28
CA ALA A 30 6.98 4.53 -1.89
C ALA A 30 8.50 4.39 -1.66
N GLU A 31 9.14 3.38 -2.25
CA GLU A 31 10.60 3.18 -2.15
C GLU A 31 11.40 4.32 -2.80
N LYS A 32 10.84 4.98 -3.82
CA LYS A 32 11.48 6.10 -4.49
C LYS A 32 11.39 7.42 -3.72
N VAL A 33 10.62 7.49 -2.64
CA VAL A 33 10.53 8.70 -1.82
C VAL A 33 11.84 8.87 -1.03
N ALA A 34 12.45 10.04 -1.15
CA ALA A 34 13.69 10.36 -0.44
C ALA A 34 13.50 10.24 1.08
N GLY A 35 14.40 9.50 1.74
CA GLY A 35 14.32 9.23 3.17
C GLY A 35 13.57 7.94 3.54
N VAL A 36 12.97 7.24 2.58
CA VAL A 36 12.39 5.91 2.81
C VAL A 36 13.49 4.86 2.84
N GLY A 37 13.64 4.19 3.97
CA GLY A 37 14.54 3.06 4.15
C GLY A 37 13.85 1.70 4.07
N GLN A 38 12.52 1.65 4.30
CA GLN A 38 11.76 0.41 4.25
C GLN A 38 10.29 0.66 3.89
N VAL A 39 9.72 -0.24 3.09
CA VAL A 39 8.28 -0.26 2.79
C VAL A 39 7.66 -1.55 3.31
N LYS A 40 6.62 -1.43 4.13
CA LYS A 40 5.79 -2.54 4.61
C LYS A 40 4.49 -2.56 3.83
N ASP A 41 4.33 -3.59 3.03
CA ASP A 41 3.09 -3.80 2.30
C ASP A 41 2.10 -4.61 3.15
N ARG A 42 0.92 -4.03 3.38
CA ARG A 42 -0.25 -4.70 3.98
C ARG A 42 -1.48 -4.46 3.11
N LEU A 43 -1.26 -4.38 1.80
CA LEU A 43 -2.35 -4.29 0.84
C LEU A 43 -3.01 -5.65 0.75
N LEU A 44 -4.33 -5.67 0.76
CA LEU A 44 -5.12 -6.88 0.56
C LEU A 44 -5.58 -6.91 -0.89
N LEU A 45 -5.39 -8.05 -1.57
CA LEU A 45 -5.95 -8.24 -2.90
C LEU A 45 -7.43 -8.54 -2.72
N SER A 46 -8.27 -7.54 -2.91
CA SER A 46 -9.71 -7.72 -2.93
C SER A 46 -10.13 -8.16 -4.32
N THR A 47 -10.35 -9.46 -4.47
CA THR A 47 -11.08 -10.06 -5.59
C THR A 47 -12.55 -9.63 -5.61
N ASP A 48 -13.03 -9.10 -4.49
CA ASP A 48 -14.40 -8.72 -4.25
C ASP A 48 -14.52 -7.18 -4.20
N PRO A 49 -15.16 -6.54 -5.20
CA PRO A 49 -15.25 -5.08 -5.29
C PRO A 49 -16.01 -4.41 -4.13
N PHE A 50 -16.63 -5.19 -3.23
CA PHE A 50 -17.44 -4.71 -2.10
C PHE A 50 -16.77 -4.87 -0.72
N SER A 51 -15.60 -5.50 -0.62
CA SER A 51 -15.02 -5.85 0.70
C SER A 51 -14.32 -4.69 1.42
N VAL A 52 -14.19 -3.52 0.78
CA VAL A 52 -13.49 -2.34 1.35
C VAL A 52 -14.27 -1.53 2.38
N MET A 53 -15.45 -2.00 2.81
CA MET A 53 -16.24 -1.30 3.81
C MET A 53 -16.57 -2.27 4.94
N VAL A 54 -15.70 -2.29 5.96
CA VAL A 54 -15.97 -2.60 7.38
C VAL A 54 -14.66 -3.06 8.03
N SER A 55 -14.07 -2.19 8.84
CA SER A 55 -13.81 -2.39 10.28
C SER A 55 -13.13 -1.14 10.84
#